data_AF-A0A4Y9Q470-F1
#
_entry.id   AF-A0A4Y9Q470-F1
#
_cell.length_a   1.000
_cell.length_b   1.000
_cell.length_c   1.000
_cell.angle_alpha   90.00
_cell.angle_beta   90.00
_cell.angle_gamma   90.00
#
_symmetry.space_group_name_H-M   'P 1'
#
loop_
_entity.id
_entity.type
_entity.pdbx_description
1 polymer ?
#
loop_
_entity_poly.entity_id
_entity_poly.type
_entity_poly.pdbx_seq_one_letter_code
_entity_poly.pdbx_strand_id
1 'polypeptide(L)'
;MSMRMVLWGVLVAVVSVLAFLLLDPILAAFVAILLVTGAVVAVLARDWDRHSTYEERELARSIKRAEKWERNKDVRARDRARWEAHQARQADRTEG
;
A
#
# COMPACT_ATOMS: atom_id res chain seq x y z
N MET A 1 3.13 -30.60 21.89
CA MET A 1 3.96 -30.01 22.96
C MET A 1 3.02 -29.50 24.04
N SER A 2 3.16 -29.93 25.31
CA SER A 2 2.22 -29.47 26.35
C SER A 2 2.47 -27.98 26.66
N MET A 3 1.41 -27.21 26.91
CA MET A 3 1.52 -25.77 27.22
C MET A 3 2.49 -25.51 28.37
N ARG A 4 2.55 -26.42 29.35
CA ARG A 4 3.53 -26.39 30.45
C ARG A 4 4.97 -26.54 29.96
N MET A 5 5.26 -27.42 29.00
CA MET A 5 6.62 -27.55 28.43
C MET A 5 7.02 -26.31 27.63
N VAL A 6 6.09 -25.70 26.88
CA VAL A 6 6.36 -24.47 26.13
C VAL A 6 6.63 -23.31 27.08
N LEU A 7 5.83 -23.16 28.13
CA LEU A 7 6.02 -22.12 29.15
C LEU A 7 7.30 -22.32 29.95
N TRP A 8 7.65 -23.56 30.30
CA TRP A 8 8.93 -23.86 30.96
C TRP A 8 10.13 -23.61 30.04
N GLY A 9 10.03 -23.93 28.75
CA GLY A 9 11.08 -23.63 27.77
C GLY A 9 11.29 -22.12 27.58
N VAL A 10 10.20 -21.35 27.50
CA VAL A 10 10.26 -19.89 27.40
C VAL A 10 10.81 -19.27 28.68
N LEU A 11 10.39 -19.74 29.85
CA LEU A 11 10.86 -19.23 31.14
C LEU A 11 12.36 -19.48 31.34
N VAL A 12 12.87 -20.68 31.02
CA VAL A 12 14.29 -21.01 31.13
C VAL A 12 15.12 -20.17 30.14
N ALA A 13 14.65 -19.99 28.91
CA ALA A 13 15.34 -19.15 27.93
C ALA A 13 15.41 -17.67 28.38
N VAL A 14 14.31 -17.12 28.91
CA VAL A 14 14.26 -15.74 29.40
C VAL A 14 15.17 -15.55 30.62
N VAL A 15 15.21 -16.50 31.56
CA VAL A 15 16.07 -16.44 32.75
C VAL A 15 17.56 -16.57 32.39
N SER A 16 17.92 -17.43 31.42
CA SER A 16 19.30 -17.54 30.93
C SER A 16 19.78 -16.28 30.19
N VAL A 17 18.90 -15.65 29.40
CA VAL A 17 19.20 -14.40 28.71
C VAL A 17 19.34 -13.25 29.71
N LEU A 18 18.46 -13.15 30.70
CA LEU A 18 18.57 -12.15 31.77
C LEU A 18 19.84 -12.33 32.62
N ALA A 19 20.24 -13.56 32.92
CA ALA A 19 21.48 -13.82 33.68
C ALA A 19 22.76 -13.38 32.94
N PHE A 20 22.81 -13.48 31.60
CA PHE A 20 23.92 -12.97 30.79
C PHE A 20 23.87 -11.44 30.60
N LEU A 21 22.67 -10.85 30.61
CA LEU A 21 22.45 -9.41 30.48
C LEU A 21 22.79 -8.62 31.74
N LEU A 22 22.53 -9.19 32.92
CA LEU A 22 22.78 -8.51 34.20
C LEU A 22 24.27 -8.49 34.61
N LEU A 23 25.17 -9.17 33.89
CA LEU A 23 26.60 -9.19 34.20
C LEU A 23 27.55 -8.57 33.13
N ASP A 24 27.11 -8.26 31.89
CA ASP A 24 27.98 -7.67 30.85
C ASP A 24 27.29 -6.57 29.99
N PRO A 25 27.72 -5.30 30.07
CA PRO A 25 27.18 -4.20 29.27
C PRO A 25 27.25 -4.39 27.75
N ILE A 26 28.22 -5.17 27.25
CA ILE A 26 28.40 -5.40 25.80
C ILE A 26 27.30 -6.33 25.27
N LEU A 27 27.00 -7.39 26.01
CA LEU A 27 25.92 -8.31 25.67
C LEU A 27 24.56 -7.62 25.78
N ALA A 28 24.39 -6.73 26.77
CA ALA A 28 23.20 -5.89 26.88
C ALA A 28 23.00 -4.96 25.69
N ALA A 29 24.05 -4.27 25.25
CA ALA A 29 23.99 -3.43 24.05
C ALA A 29 23.67 -4.25 22.80
N PHE A 30 24.29 -5.43 22.63
CA PHE A 30 24.05 -6.30 21.48
C PHE A 30 22.59 -6.78 21.38
N VAL A 31 22.05 -7.29 22.49
CA VAL A 31 20.65 -7.74 22.53
C VAL A 31 19.69 -6.57 22.34
N ALA A 32 19.97 -5.41 22.94
CA ALA A 32 19.15 -4.21 22.74
C ALA A 32 19.11 -3.79 21.26
N ILE A 33 20.26 -3.79 20.57
CA ILE A 33 20.33 -3.50 19.13
C ILE A 33 19.49 -4.50 18.34
N LEU A 34 19.67 -5.81 18.59
CA LEU A 34 18.89 -6.83 17.88
C LEU A 34 17.38 -6.68 18.09
N LEU A 35 16.94 -6.41 19.32
CA LEU A 35 15.52 -6.22 19.63
C LEU A 35 14.95 -4.97 18.96
N VAL A 36 15.67 -3.84 19.00
CA VAL A 36 15.24 -2.60 18.33
C VAL A 36 15.19 -2.78 16.82
N THR A 37 16.23 -3.38 16.22
CA THR A 37 16.25 -3.66 14.78
C THR A 37 15.12 -4.60 14.39
N GLY A 38 14.90 -5.68 15.15
CA GLY A 38 13.79 -6.61 14.92
C GLY A 38 12.42 -5.93 15.03
N ALA A 39 12.22 -5.05 16.02
CA ALA A 39 11.00 -4.29 16.17
C ALA A 39 10.77 -3.33 14.99
N VAL A 40 11.82 -2.63 14.53
CA VAL A 40 11.73 -1.76 13.34
C VAL A 40 11.35 -2.57 12.10
N VAL A 41 12.00 -3.70 11.88
CA VAL A 41 11.69 -4.59 10.75
C VAL A 41 10.24 -5.09 10.84
N ALA A 42 9.77 -5.49 12.02
CA ALA A 42 8.39 -5.94 12.22
C ALA A 42 7.37 -4.82 11.93
N VAL A 43 7.65 -3.58 12.33
CA VAL A 43 6.80 -2.42 12.04
C VAL A 43 6.74 -2.16 10.53
N LEU A 44 7.88 -2.18 9.85
CA LEU A 44 7.94 -1.98 8.40
C LEU A 44 7.28 -3.13 7.64
N ALA A 45 7.38 -4.35 8.15
CA ALA A 45 6.76 -5.53 7.56
C ALA A 45 5.26 -5.68 7.89
N ARG A 46 4.69 -4.88 8.80
CA ARG A 46 3.30 -5.08 9.27
C ARG A 46 2.26 -5.04 8.15
N ASP A 47 2.51 -4.19 7.16
CA ASP A 47 1.63 -3.99 6.01
C ASP A 47 2.24 -4.66 4.75
N TRP A 48 3.25 -5.54 4.92
CA TRP A 48 3.90 -6.22 3.81
C TRP A 48 2.90 -7.04 3.01
N ASP A 49 1.98 -7.78 3.64
CA ASP A 49 0.96 -8.55 2.90
C ASP A 49 -0.25 -7.70 2.48
N ARG A 50 -0.25 -6.40 2.79
CA ARG A 50 -1.33 -5.49 2.43
C ARG A 50 -1.13 -5.01 1.00
N HIS A 51 -1.50 -5.87 0.07
CA HIS A 51 -1.50 -5.55 -1.35
C HIS A 51 -2.95 -5.38 -1.81
N SER A 52 -3.21 -4.36 -2.62
CA SER A 52 -4.49 -4.31 -3.33
C SER A 52 -4.63 -5.54 -4.22
N THR A 53 -5.82 -6.11 -4.30
CA THR A 53 -6.09 -7.16 -5.28
C THR A 53 -6.09 -6.58 -6.70
N TYR A 54 -5.95 -7.41 -7.72
CA TYR A 54 -6.08 -6.96 -9.11
C TYR A 54 -7.44 -6.28 -9.35
N GLU A 55 -8.50 -6.86 -8.81
CA GLU A 55 -9.87 -6.37 -8.93
C GLU A 55 -10.04 -5.01 -8.24
N GLU A 56 -9.50 -4.82 -7.04
CA GLU A 56 -9.51 -3.53 -6.33
C GLU A 56 -8.77 -2.44 -7.11
N ARG A 57 -7.64 -2.79 -7.75
CA ARG A 57 -6.89 -1.84 -8.59
C ARG A 57 -7.67 -1.45 -9.83
N GLU A 58 -8.31 -2.41 -10.50
CA GLU A 58 -9.10 -2.14 -11.69
C GLU A 58 -10.38 -1.36 -11.36
N LEU A 59 -11.02 -1.64 -10.22
CA LEU A 59 -12.11 -0.83 -9.68
C LEU A 59 -11.67 0.61 -9.41
N ALA A 60 -10.53 0.81 -8.74
CA ALA A 60 -9.99 2.15 -8.49
C ALA A 60 -9.68 2.90 -9.80
N ARG A 61 -9.21 2.19 -10.84
CA ARG A 61 -8.98 2.77 -12.17
C ARG A 61 -10.28 3.10 -12.89
N SER A 62 -11.32 2.27 -12.77
CA SER A 62 -12.62 2.52 -13.40
C SER A 62 -13.30 3.74 -12.78
N ILE A 63 -13.25 3.87 -11.45
CA ILE A 63 -13.75 5.04 -10.71
C ILE A 63 -13.01 6.32 -11.18
N LYS A 64 -11.67 6.29 -11.23
CA LYS A 64 -10.88 7.44 -11.71
C LYS A 64 -11.20 7.81 -13.16
N ARG A 65 -11.44 6.82 -14.02
CA ARG A 65 -11.89 7.05 -15.41
C ARG A 65 -13.25 7.72 -15.43
N ALA A 66 -14.23 7.19 -14.68
CA ALA A 66 -15.57 7.76 -14.61
C ALA A 66 -15.55 9.21 -14.11
N GLU A 67 -14.77 9.49 -13.05
CA GLU A 67 -14.61 10.83 -12.51
C GLU A 67 -13.98 11.79 -13.53
N LYS A 68 -12.94 11.34 -14.25
CA LYS A 68 -12.33 12.11 -15.35
C LYS A 68 -13.35 12.38 -16.47
N TRP A 69 -14.17 11.38 -16.82
CA TRP A 69 -15.21 11.53 -17.84
C TRP A 69 -16.25 12.57 -17.42
N GLU A 70 -16.66 12.57 -16.16
CA GLU A 70 -17.64 13.53 -15.64
C GLU A 70 -17.08 14.95 -15.60
N ARG A 71 -15.86 15.14 -15.05
CA ARG A 71 -15.20 16.46 -15.03
C ARG A 71 -15.02 17.08 -16.42
N ASN A 72 -14.80 16.23 -17.44
CA ASN A 72 -14.58 16.70 -18.81
C ASN A 72 -15.85 16.69 -19.67
N LYS A 73 -17.04 16.47 -19.09
CA LYS A 73 -18.30 16.38 -19.84
C LYS A 73 -18.60 17.66 -20.62
N ASP A 74 -18.42 18.82 -20.00
CA ASP A 74 -18.72 20.11 -20.62
C ASP A 74 -17.71 20.50 -21.70
N VAL A 75 -16.45 20.10 -21.53
CA VAL A 75 -15.41 20.29 -22.56
C VAL A 75 -15.74 19.44 -23.78
N ARG A 76 -16.08 18.16 -23.57
CA ARG A 76 -16.49 17.26 -24.65
C ARG A 76 -17.77 17.72 -25.34
N ALA A 77 -18.73 18.28 -24.60
CA ALA A 77 -19.95 18.83 -25.18
C ALA A 77 -19.66 20.03 -26.10
N ARG A 78 -18.81 20.96 -25.64
CA ARG A 78 -18.36 22.11 -26.44
C ARG A 78 -17.54 21.69 -27.67
N ASP A 79 -16.69 20.68 -27.51
CA ASP A 79 -15.88 20.14 -28.60
C ASP A 79 -16.75 19.48 -29.68
N ARG A 80 -17.74 18.67 -29.28
CA ARG A 80 -18.74 18.12 -30.19
C ARG A 80 -19.51 19.20 -30.93
N ALA A 81 -20.01 20.22 -30.23
CA ALA A 81 -20.74 21.32 -30.86
C ALA A 81 -19.87 22.08 -31.89
N ARG A 82 -18.57 22.27 -31.61
CA ARG A 82 -17.63 22.87 -32.57
C ARG A 82 -17.38 21.98 -33.77
N TRP A 83 -17.21 20.69 -33.55
CA TRP A 83 -17.01 19.71 -34.62
C TRP A 83 -18.23 19.64 -35.55
N GLU A 84 -19.44 19.58 -34.98
CA GLU A 84 -20.70 19.60 -35.74
C GLU A 84 -20.84 20.88 -36.57
N ALA A 85 -20.55 22.04 -35.98
CA ALA A 85 -20.58 23.33 -36.69
C ALA A 85 -19.50 23.46 -37.78
N HIS A 86 -18.39 22.72 -37.67
CA HIS A 86 -17.37 22.65 -38.70
C HIS A 86 -17.78 21.71 -39.83
N GLN A 87 -18.38 20.55 -39.50
CA GLN A 87 -18.91 19.62 -40.48
C GLN A 87 -20.03 20.22 -41.32
N ALA A 88 -20.97 20.96 -40.71
CA ALA A 88 -22.02 21.67 -41.43
C ALA A 88 -21.44 22.67 -42.45
N ARG A 89 -20.42 23.44 -42.05
CA ARG A 89 -19.72 24.38 -42.94
C ARG A 89 -18.94 23.71 -44.07
N GLN A 90 -18.42 22.50 -43.84
CA GLN A 90 -17.78 21.71 -44.88
C GLN A 90 -18.80 21.17 -45.87
N ALA A 91 -19.93 20.64 -45.37
CA ALA A 91 -21.01 20.11 -46.22
C ALA A 91 -21.55 21.19 -47.18
N ASP A 92 -21.86 22.38 -46.65
CA ASP A 92 -22.32 23.53 -47.46
C ASP A 92 -21.29 23.96 -48.51
N ARG A 93 -19.99 23.81 -48.23
CA ARG A 93 -18.91 24.16 -49.18
C ARG A 93 -18.70 23.08 -50.25
N THR A 94 -19.00 21.82 -49.96
CA THR A 94 -18.86 20.72 -50.92
C THR A 94 -20.08 20.54 -51.82
N GLU A 95 -21.25 21.01 -51.41
CA GLU A 95 -22.51 20.91 -52.18
C GLU A 95 -22.79 22.12 -53.09
N GLY A 96 -22.05 23.22 -52.94
CA GLY A 96 -22.09 24.40 -53.83
C GLY A 96 -20.99 24.41 -54.88
#